data_AF-A0A9E1XZS7-F1
#
_entry.id   AF-A0A9E1XZS7-F1
#
_cell.length_a   1.000
_cell.length_b   1.000
_cell.length_c   1.000
_cell.angle_alpha   90.00
_cell.angle_beta   90.00
_cell.angle_gamma   90.00
#
_symmetry.space_group_name_H-M   'P 1'
#
loop_
_entity.id
_entity.type
_entity.pdbx_description
1 polymer ?
#
loop_
_entity_poly.entity_id
_entity_poly.type
_entity_poly.pdbx_seq_one_letter_code
_entity_poly.pdbx_strand_id
1 'polypeptide(L)'
;MADNMLSAFELIEQTLQSGPWVLGKNFSIADAYLYTFARWLEMDRVDTRGLRRVLAHRDRMEQRPAVQAVLAAEGIAYSGDGARKAGSEQPSLNR
;
A
#
# COMPACT_ATOMS: atom_id res chain seq x y z
N MET A 1 17.99 3.31 4.63
CA MET A 1 16.96 2.46 5.27
C MET A 1 15.72 2.34 4.36
N ALA A 2 15.90 2.15 3.06
CA ALA A 2 14.83 1.88 2.08
C ALA A 2 14.91 0.44 1.53
N ASP A 3 16.07 -0.22 1.70
CA ASP A 3 16.27 -1.61 1.25
C ASP A 3 15.33 -2.61 1.91
N ASN A 4 14.93 -2.40 3.18
CA ASN A 4 14.08 -3.35 3.89
C ASN A 4 12.65 -3.39 3.32
N MET A 5 12.07 -2.22 3.01
CA MET A 5 10.72 -2.12 2.48
C MET A 5 10.67 -2.60 1.04
N LEU A 6 11.63 -2.18 0.21
CA LEU A 6 11.73 -2.69 -1.16
C LEU A 6 11.91 -4.22 -1.15
N SER A 7 12.84 -4.77 -0.37
CA SER A 7 13.06 -6.22 -0.29
C SER A 7 11.81 -6.99 0.18
N ALA A 8 11.07 -6.46 1.15
CA ALA A 8 9.83 -7.06 1.62
C ALA A 8 8.76 -7.09 0.50
N PHE A 9 8.63 -5.99 -0.25
CA PHE A 9 7.68 -5.91 -1.35
C PHE A 9 8.11 -6.70 -2.59
N GLU A 10 9.40 -6.83 -2.86
CA GLU A 10 9.91 -7.74 -3.89
C GLU A 10 9.60 -9.20 -3.55
N LEU A 11 9.74 -9.60 -2.27
CA LEU A 11 9.33 -10.92 -1.82
C LEU A 11 7.82 -11.13 -2.01
N ILE A 12 7.00 -10.14 -1.67
CA ILE A 12 5.54 -10.20 -1.87
C ILE A 12 5.22 -10.29 -3.37
N GLU A 13 5.83 -9.46 -4.22
CA GLU A 13 5.65 -9.47 -5.67
C GLU A 13 5.93 -10.87 -6.27
N GLN A 14 6.98 -11.53 -5.80
CA GLN A 14 7.37 -12.88 -6.22
C GLN A 14 6.46 -13.98 -5.68
N THR A 15 5.96 -13.83 -4.44
CA THR A 15 5.25 -14.92 -3.72
C THR A 15 3.73 -14.79 -3.74
N LEU A 16 3.18 -13.65 -4.17
CA LEU A 16 1.75 -13.47 -4.37
C LEU A 16 1.20 -14.64 -5.18
N GLN A 17 0.09 -15.23 -4.76
CA GLN A 17 -0.49 -16.37 -5.47
C GLN A 17 -1.20 -15.92 -6.75
N SER A 18 -1.42 -16.86 -7.67
CA SER A 18 -2.27 -16.60 -8.84
C SER A 18 -3.70 -16.31 -8.40
N GLY A 19 -4.21 -15.14 -8.78
CA GLY A 19 -5.54 -14.69 -8.43
C GLY A 19 -5.56 -13.21 -8.04
N PRO A 20 -6.76 -12.65 -7.80
CA PRO A 20 -6.91 -11.23 -7.51
C PRO A 20 -6.47 -10.82 -6.10
N TRP A 21 -6.28 -11.77 -5.18
CA TRP A 21 -6.05 -11.55 -3.74
C TRP A 21 -4.77 -12.23 -3.24
N VAL A 22 -4.31 -11.83 -2.06
CA VAL A 22 -3.04 -12.31 -1.47
C VAL A 22 -3.01 -13.84 -1.34
N LEU A 23 -4.12 -14.45 -0.93
CA LEU A 23 -4.28 -15.90 -0.79
C LEU A 23 -4.98 -16.54 -2.02
N GLY A 24 -4.77 -15.96 -3.20
CA GLY A 24 -5.27 -16.46 -4.47
C GLY A 24 -6.69 -15.98 -4.78
N LYS A 25 -7.67 -16.87 -4.71
CA LYS A 25 -9.06 -16.59 -5.16
C LYS A 25 -9.92 -15.86 -4.14
N ASN A 26 -9.60 -15.98 -2.85
CA ASN A 26 -10.45 -15.50 -1.78
C ASN A 26 -9.85 -14.27 -1.11
N PHE A 27 -10.68 -13.25 -0.90
CA PHE A 27 -10.31 -12.10 -0.09
C PHE A 27 -10.13 -12.52 1.38
N SER A 28 -9.15 -11.92 2.05
CA SER A 28 -8.79 -12.21 3.43
C SER A 28 -8.28 -10.95 4.13
N ILE A 29 -8.02 -11.08 5.43
CA ILE A 29 -7.39 -10.00 6.20
C ILE A 29 -5.99 -9.61 5.65
N ALA A 30 -5.28 -10.55 5.00
CA ALA A 30 -3.97 -10.30 4.42
C ALA A 30 -4.02 -9.19 3.35
N ASP A 31 -5.14 -9.10 2.61
CA ASP A 31 -5.35 -8.07 1.59
C ASP A 31 -5.47 -6.67 2.22
N ALA A 32 -6.15 -6.54 3.36
CA ALA A 32 -6.27 -5.26 4.07
C ALA A 32 -4.91 -4.79 4.60
N TYR A 33 -4.10 -5.71 5.14
CA TYR A 33 -2.74 -5.41 5.58
C TYR A 33 -1.84 -5.00 4.43
N LEU A 34 -1.80 -5.79 3.34
CA LEU A 34 -0.98 -5.47 2.18
C LEU A 34 -1.36 -4.12 1.59
N TYR A 35 -2.65 -3.85 1.43
CA TYR A 35 -3.14 -2.57 0.92
C TYR A 35 -2.65 -1.39 1.76
N THR A 36 -2.69 -1.50 3.08
CA THR A 36 -2.28 -0.42 3.98
C THR A 36 -0.83 -0.02 3.75
N PHE A 37 0.09 -0.99 3.72
CA PHE A 37 1.51 -0.72 3.48
C PHE A 37 1.80 -0.31 2.03
N ALA A 38 1.09 -0.89 1.06
CA ALA A 38 1.26 -0.57 -0.36
C ALA A 38 0.93 0.90 -0.69
N ARG A 39 0.14 1.58 0.15
CA ARG A 39 -0.16 3.02 0.01
C ARG A 39 0.96 3.94 0.48
N TRP A 40 1.94 3.43 1.22
CA TRP A 40 3.03 4.23 1.77
C TRP A 40 4.32 4.13 0.95
N LEU A 41 4.37 3.23 -0.04
CA LEU A 41 5.57 2.96 -0.83
C LEU A 41 6.18 4.23 -1.44
N GLU A 42 5.38 5.02 -2.13
CA GLU A 42 5.84 6.26 -2.76
C GLU A 42 6.21 7.33 -1.72
N MET A 43 5.54 7.34 -0.57
CA MET A 43 5.83 8.25 0.55
C MET A 43 7.19 7.93 1.19
N ASP A 44 7.52 6.64 1.28
CA ASP A 44 8.78 6.09 1.77
C ASP A 44 9.88 6.07 0.69
N ARG A 45 9.61 6.66 -0.48
CA ARG A 45 10.54 6.78 -1.62
C ARG A 45 10.99 5.43 -2.18
N VAL A 46 10.15 4.40 -2.08
CA VAL A 46 10.37 3.10 -2.71
C VAL A 46 10.07 3.21 -4.21
N ASP A 47 10.96 2.67 -5.06
CA ASP A 47 10.71 2.55 -6.50
C ASP A 47 9.73 1.41 -6.78
N THR A 48 8.51 1.76 -7.17
CA THR A 48 7.42 0.79 -7.37
C THR A 48 7.36 0.22 -8.79
N ARG A 49 8.25 0.62 -9.71
CA ARG A 49 8.20 0.18 -11.13
C ARG A 49 8.26 -1.33 -11.31
N GLY A 50 8.93 -2.04 -10.39
CA GLY A 50 9.03 -3.51 -10.38
C GLY A 50 7.86 -4.24 -9.71
N LEU A 51 6.99 -3.54 -8.98
CA LEU A 51 6.00 -4.13 -8.07
C LEU A 51 4.60 -4.22 -8.72
N ARG A 52 4.53 -4.74 -9.95
CA ARG A 52 3.32 -4.65 -10.79
C ARG A 52 2.11 -5.37 -10.20
N ARG A 53 2.31 -6.52 -9.55
CA ARG A 53 1.22 -7.31 -8.96
C ARG A 53 0.73 -6.69 -7.66
N VAL A 54 1.65 -6.14 -6.87
CA VAL A 54 1.31 -5.34 -5.69
C VAL A 54 0.48 -4.12 -6.09
N LEU A 55 0.89 -3.37 -7.11
CA LEU A 55 0.13 -2.21 -7.59
C LEU A 55 -1.26 -2.62 -8.10
N ALA A 56 -1.36 -3.70 -8.88
CA ALA A 56 -2.66 -4.22 -9.34
C ALA A 56 -3.56 -4.70 -8.18
N HIS A 57 -2.98 -5.19 -7.08
CA HIS A 57 -3.72 -5.51 -5.85
C HIS A 57 -4.22 -4.24 -5.16
N ARG A 58 -3.35 -3.23 -5.03
CA ARG A 58 -3.67 -1.92 -4.45
C ARG A 58 -4.84 -1.25 -5.18
N ASP A 59 -4.79 -1.17 -6.50
CA ASP A 59 -5.85 -0.59 -7.34
C ASP A 59 -7.17 -1.33 -7.17
N ARG A 60 -7.13 -2.66 -7.07
CA ARG A 60 -8.33 -3.48 -6.81
C ARG A 60 -8.93 -3.19 -5.45
N MET A 61 -8.09 -3.02 -4.42
CA MET A 61 -8.54 -2.68 -3.07
C MET A 61 -9.21 -1.30 -3.04
N GLU A 62 -8.70 -0.32 -3.77
CA GLU A 62 -9.29 1.02 -3.88
C GLU A 62 -10.67 1.03 -4.54
N GLN A 63 -10.93 0.08 -5.45
CA GLN A 63 -12.23 -0.04 -6.11
C GLN A 63 -13.32 -0.63 -5.19
N ARG A 64 -12.97 -1.11 -3.99
CA ARG A 64 -13.96 -1.72 -3.09
C ARG A 64 -14.80 -0.65 -2.40
N PRO A 65 -16.14 -0.75 -2.41
CA PRO A 65 -17.02 0.22 -1.75
C PRO A 65 -16.71 0.42 -0.26
N ALA A 66 -16.39 -0.66 0.46
CA ALA A 66 -16.03 -0.59 1.87
C ALA A 66 -14.72 0.20 2.11
N VAL A 67 -13.73 0.07 1.23
CA VAL A 67 -12.47 0.81 1.34
C VAL A 67 -12.73 2.28 1.06
N GLN A 68 -13.48 2.60 0.00
CA GLN A 68 -13.85 3.97 -0.34
C GLN A 68 -14.63 4.66 0.79
N ALA A 69 -15.58 3.96 1.40
CA ALA A 69 -16.35 4.46 2.53
C ALA A 69 -15.45 4.82 3.73
N VAL A 70 -14.50 3.95 4.08
CA VAL A 70 -13.55 4.21 5.17
C VAL A 70 -12.61 5.38 4.83
N LEU A 71 -12.06 5.42 3.61
CA LEU A 71 -11.19 6.54 3.20
C LEU A 71 -11.92 7.88 3.26
N ALA A 72 -13.20 7.91 2.86
CA ALA A 72 -14.03 9.11 2.95
C ALA A 72 -14.29 9.49 4.42
N ALA A 73 -14.63 8.53 5.28
CA ALA A 73 -14.88 8.76 6.71
C ALA A 73 -13.64 9.29 7.44
N GLU A 74 -12.46 8.78 7.11
CA GLU A 74 -11.18 9.18 7.71
C GLU A 74 -10.59 10.45 7.05
N GLY A 75 -11.25 11.03 6.04
CA GLY A 75 -10.77 12.22 5.33
C GLY A 75 -9.48 11.98 4.53
N ILE A 76 -9.18 10.72 4.17
CA ILE A 76 -7.95 10.36 3.48
C ILE A 76 -8.19 10.42 1.96
N ALA A 77 -7.75 11.50 1.32
CA ALA A 77 -7.71 11.59 -0.13
C ALA A 77 -6.66 10.63 -0.70
N TYR A 78 -7.01 9.92 -1.78
CA TYR A 78 -6.03 9.14 -2.51
C TYR A 78 -5.01 10.07 -3.16
N SER A 79 -3.74 9.95 -2.77
CA SER A 79 -2.62 10.63 -3.42
C SER A 79 -1.76 9.59 -4.12
N GLY A 80 -2.30 8.99 -5.19
CA GLY A 80 -1.46 8.32 -6.18
C GLY A 80 -0.56 9.35 -6.84
N ASP A 81 0.73 9.08 -6.86
CA ASP A 81 1.81 9.89 -7.45
C ASP A 81 1.88 11.37 -7.01
N GLY A 82 2.64 11.63 -5.94
CA GLY A 82 3.44 12.87 -5.84
C GLY A 82 2.81 14.11 -5.21
N ALA A 83 1.65 14.04 -4.55
CA ALA A 83 1.11 15.20 -3.83
C ALA A 83 1.72 15.33 -2.42
N ARG A 84 2.92 15.93 -2.34
CA ARG A 84 3.45 16.48 -1.08
C ARG A 84 2.42 17.44 -0.46
N LYS A 85 2.02 17.19 0.79
CA LYS A 85 1.79 18.28 1.76
C LYS A 85 3.14 18.58 2.40
N ALA A 86 3.70 19.75 2.07
CA ALA A 86 4.82 20.30 2.79
C ALA A 86 4.39 20.57 4.24
N GLY A 87 5.18 20.10 5.21
CA GLY A 87 5.08 20.52 6.61
C GLY A 87 4.20 19.64 7.50
N SER A 88 4.78 18.56 8.01
CA SER A 88 4.51 18.15 9.39
C SER A 88 5.76 17.44 9.90
N GLU A 89 6.52 18.16 10.73
CA GLU A 89 7.56 17.58 11.59
C GLU A 89 7.02 16.30 12.24
N GLN A 90 7.75 15.20 12.09
CA GLN A 90 7.55 14.03 12.93
C GLN A 90 7.96 14.44 14.35
N PRO A 91 7.05 14.48 15.34
CA PRO A 91 7.48 14.67 16.71
C PRO A 91 8.25 13.42 17.12
N SER A 92 9.50 13.62 17.53
CA SER A 92 10.35 12.60 18.10
C SER A 92 9.66 11.99 19.34
N LEU A 93 9.12 10.78 19.21
CA LEU A 93 8.66 10.00 20.35
C LEU A 93 9.76 9.01 20.73
N ASN A 94 10.74 9.51 21.48
CA ASN A 94 11.63 8.68 22.28
C ASN A 94 11.50 9.15 23.74
N ARG A 95 10.76 8.38 24.54
CA ARG A 95 10.82 8.41 25.99
C ARG A 95 10.51 7.04 26.54
#